data_AF-A0A0A3IFU1-F1
#
_entry.id   AF-A0A0A3IFU1-F1
#
_cell.length_a   1.000
_cell.length_b   1.000
_cell.length_c   1.000
_cell.angle_alpha   90.00
_cell.angle_beta   90.00
_cell.angle_gamma   90.00
#
_symmetry.space_group_name_H-M   'P 1'
#
loop_
_entity.id
_entity.type
_entity.pdbx_description
1 polymer ?
#
loop_
_entity_poly.entity_id
_entity_poly.type
_entity_poly.pdbx_seq_one_letter_code
_entity_poly.pdbx_strand_id
1 'polypeptide(L)' 'MGMWTIPTIIAGALIVLVSYLLTAGVMKKTRHRESAADVPISKIVRDHPVAMNPIIIMYLIFGLFTGIIIFYYWSIYGY' A
#
# COMPACT_ATOMS: atom_id res chain seq x y z
N MET A 1 -25.97 -1.15 -11.19
CA MET A 1 -24.59 -1.28 -10.69
C MET A 1 -23.69 -1.39 -11.91
N GLY A 2 -22.76 -0.47 -12.08
CA GLY A 2 -21.92 -0.42 -13.28
C GLY A 2 -20.86 -1.52 -13.27
N MET A 3 -20.32 -1.86 -14.44
CA MET A 3 -19.21 -2.79 -14.63
C MET A 3 -18.00 -2.51 -13.71
N TRP A 4 -17.86 -1.27 -13.24
CA TRP A 4 -16.80 -0.78 -12.35
C TRP A 4 -17.04 -1.00 -10.85
N THR A 5 -18.27 -1.30 -10.42
CA THR A 5 -18.61 -1.37 -9.00
C THR A 5 -17.81 -2.46 -8.27
N ILE A 6 -17.65 -3.64 -8.89
CA ILE A 6 -16.91 -4.76 -8.29
C ILE A 6 -15.39 -4.47 -8.22
N PRO A 7 -14.72 -4.04 -9.31
CA PRO A 7 -13.31 -3.66 -9.26
C PRO A 7 -12.99 -2.57 -8.23
N THR A 8 -13.82 -1.53 -8.13
CA THR A 8 -13.59 -0.42 -7.19
C THR A 8 -13.70 -0.88 -5.74
N ILE A 9 -14.64 -1.79 -5.43
CA ILE A 9 -14.77 -2.37 -4.10
C ILE A 9 -13.53 -3.20 -3.74
N ILE A 10 -13.01 -4.00 -4.68
CA ILE A 10 -11.80 -4.81 -4.46
C ILE A 10 -10.58 -3.91 -4.20
N ALA A 11 -10.38 -2.86 -5.01
CA ALA A 11 -9.30 -1.91 -4.77
C ALA A 11 -9.43 -1.19 -3.43
N GLY A 12 -10.62 -0.71 -3.09
CA GLY A 12 -10.88 -0.04 -1.81
C GLY A 12 -10.55 -0.96 -0.62
N ALA A 13 -10.98 -2.22 -0.68
CA ALA A 13 -10.67 -3.21 0.35
C ALA A 13 -9.16 -3.47 0.49
N LEU A 14 -8.43 -3.59 -0.63
CA LEU A 14 -6.98 -3.79 -0.61
C LEU A 14 -6.25 -2.58 -0.02
N ILE A 15 -6.63 -1.36 -0.40
CA ILE A 15 -6.03 -0.13 0.13
C ILE A 15 -6.25 -0.04 1.64
N VAL A 16 -7.48 -0.28 2.10
CA VAL A 16 -7.81 -0.26 3.53
C VAL A 16 -7.01 -1.33 4.29
N LEU A 17 -6.95 -2.55 3.76
CA LEU A 17 -6.21 -3.65 4.38
C LEU A 17 -4.72 -3.34 4.50
N VAL A 18 -4.08 -2.89 3.42
CA VAL A 18 -2.65 -2.54 3.41
C VAL A 18 -2.37 -1.36 4.34
N SER A 19 -3.21 -0.33 4.31
CA SER A 19 -3.07 0.83 5.18
C SER A 19 -3.20 0.44 6.66
N TYR A 20 -4.16 -0.44 6.99
CA TYR A 20 -4.34 -0.95 8.34
C TYR A 20 -3.14 -1.79 8.80
N LEU A 21 -2.64 -2.70 7.97
CA LEU A 21 -1.49 -3.54 8.32
C LEU A 21 -0.22 -2.72 8.55
N LEU A 22 0.03 -1.72 7.70
CA LEU A 22 1.15 -0.79 7.88
C LEU A 22 0.98 0.04 9.15
N THR A 23 -0.21 0.60 9.40
CA THR A 23 -0.50 1.42 10.58
C THR A 23 -0.38 0.60 11.86
N ALA A 24 -0.93 -0.61 11.90
CA ALA A 24 -0.81 -1.53 13.04
C ALA A 24 0.64 -1.97 13.27
N GLY A 25 1.40 -2.22 12.19
CA GLY A 25 2.82 -2.56 12.25
C GLY A 25 3.67 -1.41 12.80
N VAL A 26 3.38 -0.17 12.39
CA VAL A 26 4.01 1.04 12.94
C VAL A 26 3.61 1.20 14.40
N MET A 27 2.32 1.17 14.76
CA MET A 27 1.87 1.32 16.15
C MET A 27 2.48 0.27 17.09
N LYS A 28 2.61 -1.00 16.64
CA LYS A 28 3.24 -2.05 17.44
C LYS A 28 4.74 -1.80 17.65
N LYS A 29 5.44 -1.25 16.63
CA LYS A 29 6.84 -0.81 16.76
C LYS A 29 6.97 0.45 17.62
N THR A 30 6.05 1.40 17.52
CA THR A 30 6.05 2.65 18.31
C THR A 30 5.76 2.36 19.78
N ARG A 31 4.80 1.48 20.10
CA ARG A 31 4.51 1.04 21.47
C ARG A 31 5.69 0.32 22.14
N HIS A 32 6.51 -0.40 21.37
CA HIS A 32 7.78 -0.95 21.86
C HIS A 32 8.88 0.11 22.02
N ARG A 33 8.82 1.23 21.29
CA ARG A 33 9.78 2.33 21.38
C ARG A 33 9.45 3.31 22.49
N GLU A 34 8.18 3.55 22.83
CA GLU A 34 7.82 4.42 23.97
C GLU A 34 8.28 3.87 25.32
N SER A 35 8.51 2.56 25.44
CA SER A 35 9.08 1.95 26.66
C SER A 35 10.61 2.07 26.76
N ALA A 36 11.30 2.49 25.69
CA ALA A 36 12.76 2.60 25.66
C ALA A 36 13.13 3.95 25.04
N ALA A 37 13.39 4.93 25.90
CA ALA A 37 13.47 6.36 25.60
C ALA A 37 14.45 6.80 24.49
N ASP A 38 15.24 5.93 23.88
CA ASP A 38 16.05 6.24 22.70
C ASP A 38 16.35 4.95 21.92
N VAL A 39 15.48 4.58 20.96
CA VAL A 39 15.74 3.45 20.06
C VAL A 39 16.10 3.97 18.68
N PRO A 40 17.33 3.69 18.17
CA PRO A 40 17.77 4.16 16.87
C PRO A 40 16.75 3.78 15.78
N ILE A 41 16.52 4.70 14.83
CA ILE A 41 15.70 4.43 13.63
C ILE A 41 16.20 3.11 13.03
N SER A 42 15.27 2.18 12.75
CA SER A 42 15.69 0.85 12.28
C SER A 42 16.55 1.00 11.03
N LYS A 43 17.71 0.33 10.98
CA LYS A 43 18.68 0.43 9.87
C LYS A 43 18.02 0.43 8.49
N ILE A 44 17.05 -0.47 8.27
CA ILE A 44 16.31 -0.60 7.00
C ILE A 44 15.55 0.68 6.61
N VAL A 45 14.91 1.37 7.56
CA VAL A 45 14.21 2.65 7.30
C VAL A 45 15.21 3.76 7.01
N ARG A 46 16.37 3.72 7.66
CA ARG A 46 17.45 4.71 7.44
C ARG A 46 18.17 4.49 6.11
N ASP A 47 18.37 3.24 5.71
CA ASP A 47 19.10 2.86 4.50
C ASP A 47 18.20 2.96 3.26
N HIS A 48 16.89 2.78 3.43
CA HIS A 48 15.89 2.88 2.35
C HIS A 48 14.67 3.76 2.72
N PRO A 49 14.87 5.05 3.04
CA PRO A 49 13.80 5.94 3.50
C PRO A 49 12.74 6.19 2.43
N VAL A 50 13.14 6.13 1.16
CA VAL A 50 12.26 6.35 0.00
C VAL A 50 11.39 5.11 -0.25
N ALA A 51 11.96 3.90 -0.25
CA ALA A 51 11.21 2.68 -0.50
C ALA A 51 10.20 2.35 0.60
N MET A 52 10.47 2.78 1.84
CA MET A 52 9.56 2.61 2.98
C MET A 52 8.56 3.76 3.14
N ASN A 53 8.53 4.73 2.22
CA ASN A 53 7.55 5.81 2.24
C ASN A 53 6.16 5.23 1.88
N PRO A 54 5.16 5.31 2.79
CA PRO A 54 3.81 4.83 2.52
C PRO A 54 3.18 5.41 1.25
N ILE A 55 3.52 6.66 0.91
CA ILE A 55 3.03 7.34 -0.29
C ILE A 55 3.56 6.66 -1.56
N ILE A 56 4.83 6.27 -1.58
CA ILE A 56 5.46 5.60 -2.73
C ILE A 56 4.90 4.20 -2.92
N ILE A 57 4.67 3.48 -1.82
CA ILE A 57 3.99 2.18 -1.83
C ILE A 57 2.58 2.31 -2.40
N MET A 58 1.85 3.38 -2.06
CA MET A 58 0.51 3.63 -2.62
C MET A 58 0.53 3.90 -4.12
N TYR A 59 1.50 4.66 -4.63
CA TYR A 59 1.63 4.84 -6.09
C TYR A 59 1.94 3.54 -6.82
N LEU A 60 2.77 2.66 -6.23
CA LEU A 60 3.03 1.33 -6.78
C LEU A 60 1.77 0.48 -6.85
N ILE A 61 1.01 0.40 -5.74
CA ILE A 61 -0.25 -0.37 -5.69
C ILE A 61 -1.25 0.19 -6.71
N PHE A 62 -1.40 1.51 -6.77
CA PHE A 62 -2.30 2.17 -7.71
C PHE A 62 -1.91 1.94 -9.17
N GLY A 63 -0.62 2.07 -9.49
CA GLY A 63 -0.10 1.85 -10.85
C GLY A 63 -0.29 0.40 -11.29
N LEU A 64 -0.04 -0.55 -10.39
CA LEU A 64 -0.21 -1.97 -10.65
C LEU A 64 -1.69 -2.33 -10.84
N PHE A 65 -2.58 -1.79 -10.00
CA PHE A 65 -4.02 -1.98 -10.13
C PHE A 65 -4.57 -1.38 -11.45
N THR A 66 -4.21 -0.12 -11.73
CA THR A 66 -4.61 0.57 -12.96
C THR A 66 -4.04 -0.11 -14.19
N GLY A 67 -2.79 -0.59 -14.14
CA GLY A 67 -2.16 -1.34 -15.21
C GLY A 67 -2.88 -2.66 -15.50
N ILE A 68 -3.26 -3.42 -14.47
CA ILE A 68 -4.06 -4.65 -14.61
C ILE A 68 -5.41 -4.33 -15.27
N ILE A 69 -6.06 -3.24 -14.86
CA ILE A 69 -7.34 -2.80 -15.46
C ILE A 69 -7.16 -2.47 -16.93
N ILE A 70 -6.19 -1.61 -17.27
CA ILE A 70 -5.92 -1.21 -18.66
C ILE A 70 -5.64 -2.46 -19.49
N PHE A 71 -4.84 -3.39 -18.98
CA PHE A 71 -4.52 -4.63 -19.67
C PHE A 71 -5.74 -5.55 -19.83
N TYR A 72 -6.59 -5.66 -18.81
CA TYR A 72 -7.83 -6.43 -18.87
C TYR A 72 -8.76 -5.89 -19.97
N TYR A 73 -8.99 -4.58 -20.01
CA TYR A 73 -9.82 -3.97 -21.05
C TYR A 73 -9.17 -4.05 -22.43
N TRP A 74 -7.85 -3.89 -22.53
CA TRP A 74 -7.11 -4.12 -23.77
C TRP A 74 -7.24 -5.57 -24.25
N SER A 75 -7.21 -6.56 -23.36
CA SER A 75 -7.34 -7.98 -23.75
C SER A 75 -8.74 -8.37 -24.24
N ILE A 76 -9.78 -7.65 -23.79
CA ILE A 76 -11.18 -7.94 -24.14
C ILE A 76 -11.65 -7.15 -25.35
N TYR A 77 -11.24 -5.89 -25.45
CA TYR A 77 -11.72 -4.93 -26.47
C TYR A 77 -10.64 -4.44 -27.42
N GLY A 78 -9.37 -4.78 -27.18
CA GLY A 78 -8.30 -4.53 -28.12
C GLY A 78 -8.46 -5.45 -29.33
N TYR A 79 -8.61 -4.84 -30.50
CA TYR A 79 -8.58 -5.51 -31.80
C TYR A 79 -7.27 -6.29 -32.01
#